data_AF-A0A3Q4GHI7-F1
#
_entry.id   AF-A0A3Q4GHI7-F1
#
_cell.length_a   1.000
_cell.length_b   1.000
_cell.length_c   1.000
_cell.angle_alpha   90.00
_cell.angle_beta   90.00
_cell.angle_gamma   90.00
#
_symmetry.space_group_name_H-M   'P 1'
#
loop_
_entity.id
_entity.type
_entity.pdbx_description
1 polymer ?
#
loop_
_entity_poly.entity_id
_entity_poly.type
_entity_poly.pdbx_seq_one_letter_code
_entity_poly.pdbx_strand_id
1 'polypeptide(L)'
;MPYSEDTIKKMLPKIYLRKCVAHEINVALTYFRNLVPVMDKYVYNDGTTKNLMSLTGTIPATINNMTYNIPICLWIEETYPQTAPICYIRPTQQMMILSGKYISSNG
;
A
#
# COMPACT_ATOMS: atom_id res chain seq x y z
N MET A 1 8.84 0.25 -16.55
CA MET A 1 8.51 0.18 -15.11
C MET A 1 9.27 -0.99 -14.52
N PRO A 2 9.93 -0.86 -13.35
CA PRO A 2 10.74 -1.93 -12.77
C PRO A 2 9.91 -3.17 -12.40
N TYR A 3 8.61 -3.02 -12.15
CA TYR A 3 7.70 -4.10 -11.80
C TYR A 3 6.77 -4.40 -12.98
N SER A 4 6.94 -5.56 -13.61
CA SER A 4 5.95 -6.11 -14.55
C SER A 4 4.91 -6.94 -13.79
N GLU A 5 3.72 -7.09 -14.37
CA GLU A 5 2.63 -7.90 -13.80
C GLU A 5 3.10 -9.33 -13.45
N ASP A 6 3.89 -9.96 -14.33
CA ASP A 6 4.42 -11.30 -14.07
C ASP A 6 5.43 -11.34 -12.91
N THR A 7 6.22 -10.30 -12.71
CA THR A 7 7.13 -10.19 -11.57
C THR A 7 6.33 -10.06 -10.27
N ILE A 8 5.31 -9.20 -10.26
CA ILE A 8 4.42 -9.02 -9.09
C ILE A 8 3.71 -10.34 -8.76
N LYS A 9 3.19 -11.04 -9.79
CA LYS A 9 2.54 -12.35 -9.63
C LYS A 9 3.46 -13.41 -9.00
N LYS A 10 4.78 -13.34 -9.27
CA LYS A 10 5.78 -14.25 -8.68
C LYS A 10 6.11 -13.89 -7.23
N MET A 11 5.99 -12.62 -6.84
CA MET A 11 6.18 -12.18 -5.46
C MET A 11 5.05 -12.66 -4.54
N LEU A 12 3.83 -12.76 -5.07
CA LEU A 12 2.64 -13.14 -4.31
C LEU A 12 2.62 -14.64 -3.95
N PRO A 13 2.42 -15.00 -2.67
CA PRO A 13 2.15 -16.37 -2.25
C PRO A 13 0.90 -16.96 -2.92
N LYS A 14 0.81 -18.30 -2.99
CA LYS A 14 -0.29 -19.01 -3.68
C LYS A 14 -1.67 -18.79 -3.04
N ILE A 15 -1.73 -18.37 -1.78
CA ILE A 15 -2.97 -18.09 -1.05
C ILE A 15 -3.70 -16.85 -1.60
N TYR A 16 -2.96 -15.89 -2.18
CA TYR A 16 -3.56 -14.76 -2.87
C TYR A 16 -4.24 -15.21 -4.16
N LEU A 17 -5.25 -14.46 -4.59
CA LEU A 17 -5.76 -14.51 -5.96
C LEU A 17 -4.76 -13.85 -6.93
N ARG A 18 -3.60 -14.48 -7.12
CA ARG A 18 -2.38 -13.87 -7.70
C ARG A 18 -2.59 -13.15 -9.04
N LYS A 19 -3.46 -13.66 -9.91
CA LYS A 19 -3.75 -13.03 -11.21
C LYS A 19 -4.44 -11.67 -11.02
N CYS A 20 -5.54 -11.65 -10.26
CA CYS A 20 -6.30 -10.44 -9.97
C CYS A 20 -5.45 -9.43 -9.20
N VAL A 21 -4.81 -9.87 -8.11
CA VAL A 21 -3.99 -8.98 -7.27
C VAL A 21 -2.80 -8.39 -8.03
N ALA A 22 -2.09 -9.19 -8.83
CA ALA A 22 -0.96 -8.68 -9.62
C ALA A 22 -1.41 -7.68 -10.69
N HIS A 23 -2.54 -7.95 -11.35
CA HIS A 23 -3.11 -7.04 -12.35
C HIS A 23 -3.49 -5.69 -11.73
N GLU A 24 -4.20 -5.70 -10.61
CA GLU A 24 -4.62 -4.46 -9.95
C GLU A 24 -3.45 -3.66 -9.39
N ILE A 25 -2.45 -4.34 -8.82
CA ILE A 25 -1.19 -3.68 -8.43
C ILE A 25 -0.52 -3.07 -9.66
N ASN A 26 -0.39 -3.81 -10.77
CA ASN A 26 0.23 -3.32 -11.98
C ASN A 26 -0.49 -2.06 -12.51
N VAL A 27 -1.83 -2.07 -12.53
CA VAL A 27 -2.66 -0.90 -12.88
C VAL A 27 -2.35 0.27 -11.93
N ALA A 28 -2.37 0.07 -10.61
CA ALA A 28 -2.05 1.12 -9.64
C ALA A 28 -0.65 1.72 -9.87
N LEU A 29 0.35 0.90 -10.15
CA LEU A 29 1.72 1.34 -10.45
C LEU A 29 1.85 2.11 -11.76
N THR A 30 0.93 1.93 -12.72
CA THR A 30 0.92 2.74 -13.95
C THR A 30 0.53 4.19 -13.67
N TYR A 31 -0.40 4.42 -12.74
CA TYR A 31 -0.83 5.74 -12.30
C TYR A 31 0.10 6.34 -11.24
N PHE A 32 0.53 5.54 -10.27
CA PHE A 32 1.34 5.98 -9.13
C PHE A 32 2.73 5.36 -9.16
N ARG A 33 3.60 5.96 -9.97
CA ARG A 33 4.94 5.45 -10.28
C ARG A 33 5.92 5.43 -9.10
N ASN A 34 5.60 6.18 -8.04
CA ASN A 34 6.42 6.26 -6.83
C ASN A 34 6.06 5.19 -5.79
N LEU A 35 5.03 4.36 -6.06
CA LEU A 35 4.72 3.20 -5.23
C LEU A 35 5.59 2.01 -5.62
N VAL A 36 5.93 1.21 -4.62
CA VAL A 36 6.79 0.05 -4.75
C VAL A 36 6.09 -1.15 -4.11
N PRO A 37 5.87 -2.26 -4.84
CA PRO A 37 5.39 -3.51 -4.27
C PRO A 37 6.49 -4.20 -3.47
N VAL A 38 6.19 -4.56 -2.23
CA VAL A 38 7.13 -5.24 -1.32
C VAL A 38 6.38 -6.28 -0.49
N MET A 39 6.91 -7.51 -0.44
CA MET A 39 6.47 -8.49 0.55
C MET A 39 7.15 -8.21 1.88
N ASP A 40 6.37 -7.96 2.93
CA ASP A 40 6.90 -7.62 4.25
C ASP A 40 6.00 -8.17 5.36
N LYS A 41 6.52 -8.22 6.59
CA LYS A 41 5.83 -8.74 7.77
C LYS A 41 4.93 -7.67 8.38
N TYR A 42 3.63 -7.87 8.27
CA TYR A 42 2.61 -7.09 8.94
C TYR A 42 2.33 -7.64 10.35
N VAL A 43 2.12 -6.75 11.31
CA VAL A 43 1.77 -7.08 12.70
C VAL A 43 0.39 -6.51 12.99
N TYR A 44 -0.57 -7.38 13.29
CA TYR A 44 -1.93 -6.98 13.65
C TYR A 44 -1.99 -6.44 15.08
N ASN A 45 -3.08 -5.74 15.40
CA ASN A 45 -3.30 -5.17 16.73
C ASN A 45 -3.38 -6.22 17.85
N ASP A 46 -3.71 -7.47 17.52
CA ASP A 46 -3.72 -8.60 18.46
C ASP A 46 -2.33 -9.24 18.65
N GLY A 47 -1.30 -8.70 18.00
CA GLY A 47 0.08 -9.18 18.04
C GLY A 47 0.38 -10.32 17.06
N THR A 48 -0.62 -10.84 16.34
CA THR A 48 -0.37 -11.82 15.29
C THR A 48 0.39 -11.19 14.13
N THR A 49 1.12 -12.01 13.37
CA THR A 49 1.93 -11.52 12.24
C THR A 49 1.68 -12.33 10.97
N LYS A 50 1.72 -11.65 9.83
CA LYS A 50 1.63 -12.28 8.50
C LYS A 50 2.58 -11.61 7.51
N ASN A 51 3.04 -12.37 6.52
CA ASN A 51 3.77 -11.80 5.39
C ASN A 51 2.78 -11.37 4.32
N LEU A 52 2.58 -10.07 4.17
CA LEU A 52 1.62 -9.50 3.24
C LEU A 52 2.34 -8.72 2.12
N MET A 53 1.68 -8.61 0.98
CA MET A 53 2.08 -7.66 -0.06
C MET A 53 1.74 -6.24 0.41
N SER A 54 2.69 -5.32 0.27
CA SER A 54 2.50 -3.89 0.52
C SER A 54 2.80 -3.06 -0.71
N LEU A 55 2.12 -1.93 -0.88
CA LEU A 55 2.49 -0.85 -1.79
C LEU A 55 2.96 0.33 -0.95
N THR A 56 4.27 0.55 -0.91
CA THR A 56 4.87 1.64 -0.13
C THR A 56 5.43 2.70 -1.08
N GLY A 57 5.20 3.96 -0.77
CA GLY A 57 5.76 5.07 -1.55
C GLY A 57 4.98 6.36 -1.35
N THR A 58 4.89 7.19 -2.38
CA THR A 58 4.13 8.44 -2.31
C THR A 58 3.03 8.51 -3.38
N ILE A 59 1.94 9.19 -3.05
CA ILE A 59 0.88 9.56 -3.99
C ILE A 59 0.74 11.09 -4.04
N PRO A 60 0.49 11.68 -5.22
CA PRO A 60 0.22 13.11 -5.32
C PRO A 60 -1.19 13.42 -4.79
N ALA A 61 -1.29 14.41 -3.90
CA ALA A 61 -2.57 14.93 -3.40
C ALA A 61 -2.56 16.47 -3.45
N THR A 62 -3.63 17.06 -3.99
CA THR A 62 -3.77 18.52 -4.05
C THR A 62 -4.49 19.04 -2.81
N ILE A 63 -3.80 19.88 -2.03
CA ILE A 63 -4.32 20.53 -0.82
C ILE A 63 -4.09 22.04 -0.99
N ASN A 64 -5.15 22.84 -0.92
CA ASN A 64 -5.07 24.30 -1.08
C ASN A 64 -4.30 24.74 -2.34
N ASN A 65 -4.62 24.16 -3.49
CA ASN A 65 -3.99 24.40 -4.81
C ASN A 65 -2.50 24.04 -4.91
N MET A 66 -1.93 23.36 -3.92
CA MET A 66 -0.57 22.82 -3.99
C MET A 66 -0.61 21.29 -3.99
N THR A 67 0.20 20.67 -4.84
CA THR A 67 0.32 19.21 -4.90
C THR A 67 1.45 18.74 -4.00
N TYR A 68 1.13 17.87 -3.05
CA TYR A 68 2.04 17.25 -2.11
C TYR A 68 2.21 15.76 -2.42
N ASN A 69 3.42 15.24 -2.25
CA ASN A 69 3.68 13.80 -2.31
C ASN A 69 3.44 13.20 -0.93
N ILE A 70 2.28 12.62 -0.72
CA ILE A 70 1.87 12.06 0.57
C ILE A 70 2.41 10.64 0.68
N PRO A 71 3.24 10.35 1.70
CA PRO A 71 3.79 9.01 1.89
C PRO A 71 2.74 8.07 2.49
N ILE A 72 2.56 6.92 1.84
CA ILE A 72 1.56 5.91 2.22
C ILE A 72 2.17 4.51 2.24
N CYS A 73 1.47 3.60 2.92
CA CYS A 73 1.65 2.17 2.80
C CYS A 73 0.29 1.48 2.76
N LEU A 74 0.05 0.71 1.70
CA LEU A 74 -1.16 -0.08 1.51
C LEU A 74 -0.81 -1.55 1.69
N TRP A 75 -1.36 -2.22 2.70
CA TRP A 75 -1.22 -3.65 2.89
C TRP A 75 -2.37 -4.39 2.22
N ILE A 76 -2.04 -5.35 1.38
CA ILE A 76 -2.99 -6.18 0.64
C ILE A 76 -3.15 -7.50 1.39
N GLU A 77 -4.32 -7.71 1.98
CA GLU A 77 -4.70 -8.95 2.65
C GLU A 77 -4.78 -10.13 1.66
N GLU A 78 -4.58 -11.34 2.17
CA GLU A 78 -4.66 -12.58 1.36
C GLU A 78 -6.07 -12.79 0.77
N THR A 79 -7.08 -12.26 1.46
CA THR A 79 -8.50 -12.26 1.08
C THR A 79 -8.89 -11.08 0.19
N TYR A 80 -7.93 -10.31 -0.32
CA TYR A 80 -8.21 -9.30 -1.34
C TYR A 80 -8.62 -9.99 -2.67
N PRO A 81 -9.65 -9.50 -3.39
CA PRO A 81 -10.36 -8.22 -3.21
C PRO A 81 -11.62 -8.26 -2.33
N GLN A 82 -11.95 -9.39 -1.69
CA GLN A 82 -13.11 -9.46 -0.79
C GLN A 82 -12.93 -8.55 0.44
N THR A 83 -11.71 -8.40 0.92
CA THR A 83 -11.33 -7.44 1.96
C THR A 83 -10.61 -6.24 1.35
N ALA A 84 -10.90 -5.04 1.85
CA ALA A 84 -10.18 -3.83 1.46
C ALA A 84 -8.71 -3.86 1.95
N PRO A 85 -7.79 -3.15 1.29
CA PRO A 85 -6.44 -2.94 1.79
C PRO A 85 -6.44 -2.21 3.13
N ILE A 86 -5.42 -2.47 3.95
CA ILE A 86 -5.16 -1.69 5.17
C ILE A 86 -4.23 -0.54 4.79
N CYS A 87 -4.67 0.69 5.02
CA CYS A 87 -3.98 1.90 4.57
C CYS A 87 -3.36 2.64 5.74
N TYR A 88 -2.09 3.03 5.61
CA TYR A 88 -1.39 3.87 6.57
C TYR A 88 -0.75 5.09 5.89
N ILE A 89 -0.69 6.19 6.64
CA ILE A 89 0.22 7.31 6.32
C ILE A 89 1.58 7.02 6.93
N ARG A 90 2.66 7.22 6.16
CA ARG A 90 4.04 7.05 6.63
C ARG A 90 4.77 8.40 6.71
N PRO A 91 4.51 9.23 7.72
CA PRO A 91 5.12 10.56 7.80
C PRO A 91 6.64 10.46 7.77
N THR A 92 7.29 11.40 7.10
CA THR A 92 8.74 11.59 7.23
C THR A 92 9.04 12.26 8.58
N GLN A 93 10.32 12.34 8.96
CA GLN A 93 10.73 13.01 10.21
C GLN A 93 10.29 14.49 10.30
N GLN A 94 10.00 15.11 9.15
CA GLN A 94 9.58 16.52 9.06
C GLN A 94 8.05 16.67 8.99
N MET A 95 7.29 15.57 8.98
CA MET A 95 5.84 15.56 8.87
C MET A 95 5.19 15.18 10.19
N MET A 96 4.02 15.77 10.45
CA MET A 96 3.15 15.41 11.56
C MET A 96 1.84 14.86 11.01
N ILE A 97 1.35 13.76 11.59
CA ILE A 97 0.03 13.23 11.26
C ILE A 97 -1.03 14.11 11.92
N LEU A 98 -1.90 14.68 11.11
CA LEU A 98 -3.08 15.39 11.60
C LEU A 98 -4.23 14.39 11.68
N SER A 99 -4.55 13.97 12.91
CA SER A 99 -5.73 13.13 13.15
C SER A 99 -7.01 13.87 12.75
N GLY A 100 -7.99 13.12 12.26
CA GLY A 100 -9.24 13.68 11.78
C GLY A 100 -10.26 12.58 11.50
N LYS A 101 -11.31 12.93 10.74
CA LYS A 101 -12.41 11.99 10.46
C LYS A 101 -11.97 10.67 9.83
N TYR A 102 -10.88 10.67 9.06
CA TYR A 102 -10.40 9.51 8.30
C TYR A 102 -8.97 9.09 8.65
N ILE A 103 -8.33 9.77 9.61
CA ILE A 103 -6.93 9.53 9.99
C ILE A 103 -6.88 9.35 11.50
N SER A 104 -6.39 8.19 11.93
CA SER A 104 -6.25 7.86 13.34
C SER A 104 -4.96 8.41 13.92
N SER A 105 -4.76 8.31 15.24
CA SER A 105 -3.47 8.63 15.87
C SER A 105 -2.32 7.72 15.41
N ASN A 106 -2.65 6.55 14.87
CA ASN A 106 -1.67 5.57 14.41
C ASN A 106 -1.30 5.76 12.93
N GLY A 107 -1.83 6.80 12.29
CA GLY A 107 -1.69 7.09 10.86
C GLY A 107 -2.74 6.41 10.04
#